data_AF-A0A846Q6H8-F1
#
_entry.id   AF-A0A846Q6H8-F1
#
_cell.length_a   1.000
_cell.length_b   1.000
_cell.length_c   1.000
_cell.angle_alpha   90.00
_cell.angle_beta   90.00
_cell.angle_gamma   90.00
#
_symmetry.space_group_name_H-M   'P 1'
#
loop_
_entity.id
_entity.type
_entity.pdbx_description
1 polymer ?
#
loop_
_entity_poly.entity_id
_entity_poly.type
_entity_poly.pdbx_seq_one_letter_code
_entity_poly.pdbx_strand_id
1 'polypeptide(L)'
;MYADKKELIELCRVAARYKGSYVTHIRGEGDTLLESIHEALEIGEASGIPIHISHLKSRGRANWGKSKEALDMIDGARSRTMDVTADQYPYKAGSSTLTSLLPPWVLEGGNEKLLERLRKPELRQRIKRELETGLPGWEGGMRDIGWGNVRVSYCRKNKDLEGKSLEEIAQMRGVDTAEALFDLLIEEDAVASMVIFHMSEEDVRTIMRHPAVNVCTDGLILGKPHPRLYGSFARVLGRYVREERVLTLEEAVRKMTSLPAQRLGLADRGLIAEGMYADITIFDPQSVIDRATFEVPQQYPEGIRYVIVNGVVTVDNGEHIKALAGRVLRKGVTLSS
;
A
#
# COMPACT_ATOMS: atom_id res chain seq x y z
N MET A 1 -1.55 -12.53 7.58
CA MET A 1 -2.71 -13.38 7.18
C MET A 1 -2.70 -14.63 8.05
N TYR A 2 -3.81 -14.99 8.70
CA TYR A 2 -3.88 -16.17 9.58
C TYR A 2 -4.46 -17.42 8.89
N ALA A 3 -5.04 -17.24 7.69
CA ALA A 3 -5.58 -18.32 6.90
C ALA A 3 -4.47 -19.21 6.34
N ASP A 4 -4.75 -20.50 6.31
CA ASP A 4 -3.91 -21.48 5.65
C ASP A 4 -4.05 -21.40 4.12
N LYS A 5 -3.03 -21.86 3.39
CA LYS A 5 -3.02 -21.82 1.92
C LYS A 5 -4.21 -22.56 1.30
N LYS A 6 -4.67 -23.66 1.91
CA LYS A 6 -5.77 -24.48 1.39
C LYS A 6 -7.10 -23.73 1.50
N GLU A 7 -7.35 -23.07 2.62
CA GLU A 7 -8.49 -22.18 2.82
C GLU A 7 -8.53 -21.10 1.74
N LEU A 8 -7.40 -20.43 1.50
CA LEU A 8 -7.29 -19.40 0.47
C LEU A 8 -7.58 -19.96 -0.93
N ILE A 9 -7.08 -21.14 -1.27
CA ILE A 9 -7.37 -21.81 -2.55
C ILE A 9 -8.87 -22.07 -2.70
N GLU A 10 -9.55 -22.61 -1.68
CA GLU A 10 -10.99 -22.89 -1.78
C GLU A 10 -11.81 -21.60 -1.95
N LEU A 11 -11.49 -20.54 -1.20
CA LEU A 11 -12.12 -19.23 -1.37
C LEU A 11 -11.88 -18.65 -2.77
N CYS A 12 -10.65 -18.76 -3.28
CA CYS A 12 -10.30 -18.32 -4.61
C CYS A 12 -11.05 -19.09 -5.71
N ARG A 13 -11.24 -20.40 -5.57
CA ARG A 13 -12.07 -21.18 -6.50
C ARG A 13 -13.51 -20.69 -6.53
N VAL A 14 -14.06 -20.29 -5.37
CA VAL A 14 -15.40 -19.68 -5.34
C VAL A 14 -15.40 -18.35 -6.09
N ALA A 15 -14.46 -17.46 -5.80
CA ALA A 15 -14.39 -16.15 -6.45
C ALA A 15 -14.14 -16.25 -7.97
N ALA A 16 -13.34 -17.22 -8.42
CA ALA A 16 -13.07 -17.47 -9.84
C ALA A 16 -14.35 -17.77 -10.64
N ARG A 17 -15.34 -18.49 -10.05
CA ARG A 17 -16.64 -18.75 -10.69
C ARG A 17 -17.43 -17.47 -11.01
N TYR A 18 -17.19 -16.40 -10.26
CA TYR A 18 -17.79 -15.08 -10.48
C TYR A 18 -16.87 -14.13 -11.24
N LYS A 19 -15.84 -14.66 -11.92
CA LYS A 19 -14.80 -13.88 -12.61
C LYS A 19 -14.12 -12.90 -11.66
N GLY A 20 -13.96 -13.25 -10.38
CA GLY A 20 -13.26 -12.43 -9.39
C GLY A 20 -11.75 -12.36 -9.60
N SER A 21 -11.04 -11.73 -8.68
CA SER A 21 -9.57 -11.68 -8.63
C SER A 21 -9.11 -11.85 -7.18
N TYR A 22 -7.96 -12.49 -6.99
CA TYR A 22 -7.29 -12.56 -5.70
C TYR A 22 -6.37 -11.35 -5.56
N VAL A 23 -6.84 -10.33 -4.85
CA VAL A 23 -6.06 -9.15 -4.49
C VAL A 23 -5.47 -9.37 -3.11
N THR A 24 -4.15 -9.28 -2.96
CA THR A 24 -3.48 -9.72 -1.74
C THR A 24 -2.35 -8.80 -1.29
N HIS A 25 -2.38 -8.44 -0.01
CA HIS A 25 -1.20 -8.09 0.76
C HIS A 25 -0.51 -9.39 1.15
N ILE A 26 0.60 -9.70 0.47
CA ILE A 26 1.33 -10.97 0.62
C ILE A 26 1.88 -11.15 2.04
N ARG A 27 2.12 -12.40 2.45
CA ARG A 27 2.37 -12.76 3.86
C ARG A 27 3.59 -12.07 4.47
N GLY A 28 4.66 -11.94 3.70
CA GLY A 28 5.87 -11.21 4.06
C GLY A 28 6.39 -10.39 2.88
N GLU A 29 7.01 -9.26 3.21
CA GLU A 29 7.51 -8.28 2.23
C GLU A 29 9.01 -8.00 2.38
N GLY A 30 9.69 -8.67 3.32
CA GLY A 30 11.13 -8.55 3.57
C GLY A 30 11.87 -9.86 3.25
N ASP A 31 12.39 -10.54 4.29
CA ASP A 31 13.18 -11.76 4.15
C ASP A 31 12.44 -12.84 3.36
N THR A 32 11.14 -12.97 3.60
CA THR A 32 10.22 -13.96 3.02
C THR A 32 9.42 -13.44 1.80
N LEU A 33 9.87 -12.34 1.19
CA LEU A 33 9.20 -11.72 0.04
C LEU A 33 8.98 -12.71 -1.10
N LEU A 34 10.03 -13.43 -1.50
CA LEU A 34 9.98 -14.33 -2.67
C LEU A 34 9.09 -15.54 -2.37
N GLU A 35 9.18 -16.12 -1.18
CA GLU A 35 8.32 -17.20 -0.70
C GLU A 35 6.85 -16.78 -0.67
N SER A 36 6.58 -15.54 -0.28
CA SER A 36 5.21 -15.00 -0.22
C SER A 36 4.62 -14.74 -1.60
N ILE A 37 5.45 -14.31 -2.57
CA ILE A 37 5.04 -14.23 -3.98
C ILE A 37 4.79 -15.63 -4.53
N HIS A 38 5.67 -16.59 -4.24
CA HIS A 38 5.49 -17.98 -4.63
C HIS A 38 4.16 -18.55 -4.10
N GLU A 39 3.84 -18.33 -2.82
CA GLU A 39 2.56 -18.71 -2.23
C GLU A 39 1.37 -18.12 -3.01
N ALA A 40 1.42 -16.82 -3.34
CA ALA A 40 0.36 -16.17 -4.10
C ALA A 40 0.18 -16.78 -5.50
N LEU A 41 1.30 -17.09 -6.18
CA LEU A 41 1.31 -17.75 -7.49
C LEU A 41 0.74 -19.17 -7.41
N GLU A 42 1.14 -19.97 -6.41
CA GLU A 42 0.57 -21.31 -6.19
C GLU A 42 -0.94 -21.27 -5.96
N ILE A 43 -1.43 -20.28 -5.21
CA ILE A 43 -2.87 -20.09 -4.98
C ILE A 43 -3.58 -19.79 -6.30
N GLY A 44 -3.04 -18.88 -7.12
CA GLY A 44 -3.63 -18.57 -8.43
C GLY A 44 -3.59 -19.74 -9.40
N GLU A 45 -2.49 -20.50 -9.43
CA GLU A 45 -2.35 -21.69 -10.28
C GLU A 45 -3.34 -22.79 -9.87
N ALA A 46 -3.48 -23.08 -8.57
CA ALA A 46 -4.36 -24.13 -8.05
C ALA A 46 -5.87 -23.78 -8.10
N SER A 47 -6.21 -22.50 -8.23
CA SER A 47 -7.59 -22.01 -8.27
C SER A 47 -8.03 -21.48 -9.64
N GLY A 48 -7.08 -21.17 -10.54
CA GLY A 48 -7.33 -20.51 -11.81
C GLY A 48 -7.75 -19.04 -11.68
N ILE A 49 -7.62 -18.43 -10.50
CA ILE A 49 -8.01 -17.03 -10.27
C ILE A 49 -6.89 -16.07 -10.73
N PRO A 50 -7.24 -14.94 -11.37
CA PRO A 50 -6.27 -13.86 -11.57
C PRO A 50 -5.74 -13.29 -10.26
N ILE A 51 -4.46 -12.90 -10.25
CA ILE A 51 -3.76 -12.38 -9.07
C ILE A 51 -3.46 -10.87 -9.22
N HIS A 52 -3.67 -10.12 -8.15
CA HIS A 52 -3.16 -8.78 -7.97
C HIS A 52 -2.38 -8.67 -6.66
N ILE A 53 -1.06 -8.47 -6.75
CA ILE A 53 -0.20 -8.25 -5.58
C ILE A 53 -0.27 -6.77 -5.22
N SER A 54 -0.88 -6.46 -4.07
CA SER A 54 -0.98 -5.08 -3.59
C SER A 54 0.39 -4.56 -3.18
N HIS A 55 0.61 -3.26 -3.45
CA HIS A 55 1.71 -2.43 -2.98
C HIS A 55 3.07 -3.17 -2.93
N LEU A 56 3.48 -3.77 -4.04
CA LEU A 56 4.70 -4.58 -4.13
C LEU A 56 5.91 -3.74 -3.70
N LYS A 57 6.72 -4.33 -2.82
CA LYS A 57 7.90 -3.68 -2.23
C LYS A 57 8.90 -4.71 -1.70
N SER A 58 10.13 -4.25 -1.49
CA SER A 58 11.14 -4.97 -0.72
C SER A 58 11.44 -4.21 0.57
N ARG A 59 11.09 -4.79 1.71
CA ARG A 59 11.13 -4.17 3.04
C ARG A 59 12.42 -4.51 3.78
N GLY A 60 13.06 -3.47 4.34
CA GLY A 60 14.25 -3.60 5.17
C GLY A 60 15.52 -3.64 4.36
N ARG A 61 16.61 -3.09 4.91
CA ARG A 61 17.87 -2.87 4.16
C ARG A 61 18.48 -4.16 3.61
N ALA A 62 18.34 -5.27 4.35
CA ALA A 62 18.83 -6.58 3.93
C ALA A 62 18.14 -7.14 2.67
N ASN A 63 16.95 -6.61 2.33
CA ASN A 63 16.11 -7.09 1.24
C ASN A 63 16.08 -6.15 0.03
N TRP A 64 16.72 -4.99 0.13
CA TRP A 64 16.77 -4.06 -1.00
C TRP A 64 17.43 -4.72 -2.22
N GLY A 65 16.82 -4.55 -3.40
CA GLY A 65 17.22 -5.23 -4.64
C GLY A 65 16.48 -6.53 -4.94
N LYS A 66 15.86 -7.19 -3.93
CA LYS A 66 15.01 -8.39 -4.17
C LYS A 66 13.79 -8.11 -5.07
N SER A 67 13.47 -6.83 -5.27
CA SER A 67 12.41 -6.41 -6.18
C SER A 67 12.61 -6.95 -7.60
N LYS A 68 13.84 -7.10 -8.08
CA LYS A 68 14.13 -7.67 -9.40
C LYS A 68 13.69 -9.13 -9.49
N GLU A 69 14.11 -9.95 -8.53
CA GLU A 69 13.73 -11.36 -8.47
C GLU A 69 12.21 -11.54 -8.31
N ALA A 70 11.57 -10.68 -7.50
CA ALA A 70 10.12 -10.65 -7.37
C ALA A 70 9.40 -10.37 -8.70
N LEU A 71 9.92 -9.44 -9.51
CA LEU A 71 9.39 -9.14 -10.84
C LEU A 71 9.65 -10.28 -11.83
N ASP A 72 10.83 -10.90 -11.80
CA ASP A 72 11.16 -12.07 -12.62
C ASP A 72 10.20 -13.24 -12.35
N MET A 73 9.78 -13.44 -11.09
CA MET A 73 8.74 -14.42 -10.74
C MET A 73 7.38 -14.08 -11.35
N ILE A 74 7.00 -12.79 -11.35
CA ILE A 74 5.75 -12.32 -11.98
C ILE A 74 5.79 -12.55 -13.49
N ASP A 75 6.90 -12.20 -14.16
CA ASP A 75 7.05 -12.44 -15.60
C ASP A 75 7.09 -13.94 -15.94
N GLY A 76 7.75 -14.74 -15.11
CA GLY A 76 7.73 -16.20 -15.20
C GLY A 76 6.31 -16.76 -15.14
N ALA A 77 5.49 -16.32 -14.18
CA ALA A 77 4.08 -16.72 -14.10
C ALA A 77 3.27 -16.27 -15.33
N ARG A 78 3.47 -15.02 -15.79
CA ARG A 78 2.77 -14.46 -16.95
C ARG A 78 3.12 -15.18 -18.25
N SER A 79 4.38 -15.58 -18.43
CA SER A 79 4.81 -16.39 -19.59
C SER A 79 4.14 -17.77 -19.63
N ARG A 80 3.74 -18.29 -18.46
CA ARG A 80 2.91 -19.51 -18.32
C ARG A 80 1.41 -19.22 -18.43
N THR A 81 1.01 -18.08 -19.00
CA THR A 81 -0.37 -17.62 -19.21
C THR A 81 -1.17 -17.25 -17.97
N MET A 82 -0.53 -17.19 -16.79
CA MET A 82 -1.21 -16.70 -15.59
C MET A 82 -1.50 -15.20 -15.68
N ASP A 83 -2.70 -14.78 -15.29
CA ASP A 83 -3.07 -13.37 -15.20
C ASP A 83 -2.61 -12.79 -13.86
N VAL A 84 -1.36 -12.30 -13.84
CA VAL A 84 -0.72 -11.72 -12.65
C VAL A 84 -0.37 -10.26 -12.87
N THR A 85 -0.70 -9.42 -11.90
CA THR A 85 -0.44 -7.99 -11.89
C THR A 85 -0.05 -7.56 -10.48
N ALA A 86 0.50 -6.35 -10.34
CA ALA A 86 0.76 -5.75 -9.04
C ALA A 86 0.44 -4.26 -9.07
N ASP A 87 0.48 -3.60 -7.91
CA ASP A 87 0.43 -2.15 -7.80
C ASP A 87 1.53 -1.63 -6.86
N GLN A 88 1.88 -0.35 -6.99
CA GLN A 88 2.85 0.31 -6.12
C GLN A 88 2.49 1.80 -5.94
N TYR A 89 2.71 2.31 -4.73
CA TYR A 89 2.71 3.75 -4.45
C TYR A 89 4.14 4.33 -4.56
N PRO A 90 4.29 5.59 -5.03
CA PRO A 90 5.59 6.16 -5.42
C PRO A 90 6.37 6.78 -4.24
N TYR A 91 6.57 6.00 -3.17
CA TYR A 91 7.26 6.46 -1.96
C TYR A 91 8.07 5.34 -1.33
N LYS A 92 9.21 5.71 -0.74
CA LYS A 92 10.08 4.81 0.03
C LYS A 92 9.59 4.50 1.46
N ALA A 93 8.43 5.01 1.85
CA ALA A 93 7.82 4.78 3.16
C ALA A 93 6.43 4.15 3.02
N GLY A 94 6.11 3.22 3.92
CA GLY A 94 4.78 2.64 4.05
C GLY A 94 3.98 3.31 5.18
N SER A 95 2.73 2.91 5.33
CA SER A 95 1.88 3.34 6.45
C SER A 95 0.90 2.24 6.83
N SER A 96 0.67 2.06 8.13
CA SER A 96 -0.26 1.07 8.70
C SER A 96 -0.56 1.40 10.17
N THR A 97 -1.30 0.54 10.86
CA THR A 97 -1.49 0.60 12.31
C THR A 97 -0.19 0.26 13.05
N LEU A 98 0.07 0.88 14.20
CA LEU A 98 1.25 0.54 15.04
C LEU A 98 1.22 -0.92 15.51
N THR A 99 0.02 -1.48 15.69
CA THR A 99 -0.16 -2.89 16.03
C THR A 99 0.47 -3.83 15.01
N SER A 100 0.62 -3.43 13.74
CA SER A 100 1.22 -4.28 12.70
C SER A 100 2.71 -4.53 12.92
N LEU A 101 3.34 -3.82 13.87
CA LEU A 101 4.72 -4.08 14.29
C LEU A 101 4.83 -5.31 15.20
N LEU A 102 3.74 -5.70 15.86
CA LEU A 102 3.76 -6.77 16.85
C LEU A 102 3.74 -8.15 16.18
N PRO A 103 4.30 -9.18 16.84
CA PRO A 103 4.20 -10.57 16.40
C PRO A 103 2.72 -11.00 16.20
N PRO A 104 2.39 -11.83 15.20
CA PRO A 104 1.01 -12.14 14.84
C PRO A 104 0.18 -12.75 15.97
N TRP A 105 0.79 -13.57 16.85
CA TRP A 105 0.11 -14.18 18.00
C TRP A 105 -0.36 -13.15 19.03
N VAL A 106 0.25 -11.95 19.06
CA VAL A 106 -0.15 -10.86 19.96
C VAL A 106 -1.46 -10.23 19.50
N LEU A 107 -1.76 -10.26 18.20
CA LEU A 107 -2.99 -9.68 17.63
C LEU A 107 -4.18 -10.66 17.65
N GLU A 108 -3.93 -11.95 17.91
CA GLU A 108 -4.96 -12.99 17.91
C GLU A 108 -6.04 -12.71 18.98
N GLY A 109 -7.32 -12.76 18.61
CA GLY A 109 -8.42 -12.40 19.51
C GLY A 109 -8.67 -10.89 19.62
N GLY A 110 -8.04 -10.08 18.76
CA GLY A 110 -8.33 -8.65 18.62
C GLY A 110 -7.69 -7.75 19.68
N ASN A 111 -8.07 -6.46 19.67
CA ASN A 111 -7.44 -5.42 20.48
C ASN A 111 -7.54 -5.70 21.99
N GLU A 112 -8.64 -6.29 22.47
CA GLU A 112 -8.80 -6.62 23.89
C GLU A 112 -7.71 -7.60 24.37
N LYS A 113 -7.52 -8.72 23.64
CA LYS A 113 -6.49 -9.71 23.96
C LYS A 113 -5.07 -9.19 23.74
N LEU A 114 -4.86 -8.36 22.72
CA LEU A 114 -3.61 -7.64 22.53
C LEU A 114 -3.25 -6.82 23.78
N LEU A 115 -4.17 -6.00 24.27
CA LEU A 115 -3.94 -5.14 25.43
C LEU A 115 -3.74 -5.95 26.73
N GLU A 116 -4.50 -7.03 26.92
CA GLU A 116 -4.26 -7.98 28.02
C GLU A 116 -2.83 -8.55 27.99
N ARG A 117 -2.32 -8.91 26.81
CA ARG A 117 -0.95 -9.42 26.66
C ARG A 117 0.10 -8.36 26.95
N LEU A 118 -0.09 -7.13 26.47
CA LEU A 118 0.86 -6.02 26.67
C LEU A 118 0.95 -5.56 28.13
N ARG A 119 -0.05 -5.88 28.98
CA ARG A 119 0.00 -5.60 30.42
C ARG A 119 0.81 -6.62 31.23
N LYS A 120 1.22 -7.74 30.62
CA LYS A 120 1.96 -8.82 31.29
C LYS A 120 3.47 -8.67 31.06
N PRO A 121 4.29 -8.44 32.12
CA PRO A 121 5.73 -8.22 31.98
C PRO A 121 6.47 -9.35 31.25
N GLU A 122 6.12 -10.60 31.53
CA GLU A 122 6.72 -11.79 30.92
C GLU A 122 6.47 -11.85 29.40
N LEU A 123 5.28 -11.40 28.97
CA LEU A 123 4.94 -11.33 27.56
C LEU A 123 5.61 -10.15 26.87
N ARG A 124 5.73 -8.97 27.52
CA ARG A 124 6.50 -7.84 26.98
C ARG A 124 7.95 -8.24 26.68
N GLN A 125 8.61 -8.96 27.59
CA GLN A 125 9.98 -9.45 27.37
C GLN A 125 10.10 -10.45 26.22
N ARG A 126 9.10 -11.31 26.05
CA ARG A 126 9.03 -12.22 24.90
C ARG A 126 8.86 -11.44 23.60
N ILE A 127 7.87 -10.53 23.55
CA ILE A 127 7.56 -9.72 22.37
C ILE A 127 8.77 -8.89 21.98
N LYS A 128 9.43 -8.23 22.94
CA LYS A 128 10.64 -7.43 22.71
C LYS A 128 11.74 -8.23 22.01
N ARG A 129 11.99 -9.48 22.43
CA ARG A 129 12.97 -10.35 21.76
C ARG A 129 12.52 -10.68 20.34
N GLU A 130 11.26 -11.06 20.16
CA GLU A 130 10.70 -11.42 18.85
C GLU A 130 10.71 -10.25 17.86
N LEU A 131 10.54 -9.00 18.31
CA LEU A 131 10.63 -7.81 17.45
C LEU A 131 12.02 -7.67 16.79
N GLU A 132 13.08 -8.15 17.45
CA GLU A 132 14.46 -8.13 16.97
C GLU A 132 14.86 -9.42 16.25
N THR A 133 14.38 -10.58 16.70
CA THR A 133 14.80 -11.88 16.16
C THR A 133 13.86 -12.46 15.10
N GLY A 134 12.63 -11.98 15.04
CA GLY A 134 11.54 -12.60 14.28
C GLY A 134 11.06 -13.93 14.87
N LEU A 135 10.16 -14.56 14.11
CA LEU A 135 9.55 -15.87 14.35
C LEU A 135 9.51 -16.67 13.03
N PRO A 136 9.37 -18.00 13.07
CA PRO A 136 9.10 -18.77 11.86
C PRO A 136 7.87 -18.23 11.11
N GLY A 137 8.06 -17.81 9.86
CA GLY A 137 7.01 -17.23 9.02
C GLY A 137 6.59 -15.80 9.37
N TRP A 138 7.30 -15.11 10.28
CA TRP A 138 7.09 -13.69 10.55
C TRP A 138 8.41 -12.98 10.86
N GLU A 139 8.67 -11.92 10.12
CA GLU A 139 9.91 -11.16 10.23
C GLU A 139 9.83 -10.11 11.34
N GLY A 140 10.75 -10.20 12.31
CA GLY A 140 10.97 -9.18 13.32
C GLY A 140 11.50 -7.91 12.65
N GLY A 141 10.60 -6.95 12.40
CA GLY A 141 10.92 -5.81 11.55
C GLY A 141 11.95 -4.84 12.13
N MET A 142 12.23 -4.87 13.43
CA MET A 142 13.00 -3.80 14.08
C MET A 142 14.49 -3.89 13.84
N ARG A 143 15.05 -5.10 13.69
CA ARG A 143 16.47 -5.29 13.39
C ARG A 143 16.87 -4.62 12.06
N ASP A 144 16.04 -4.77 11.03
CA ASP A 144 16.38 -4.35 9.66
C ASP A 144 15.82 -2.97 9.30
N ILE A 145 14.77 -2.53 9.98
CA ILE A 145 14.14 -1.21 9.77
C ILE A 145 14.71 -0.18 10.74
N GLY A 146 14.89 -0.53 12.01
CA GLY A 146 15.30 0.39 13.06
C GLY A 146 14.16 1.27 13.59
N TRP A 147 14.15 1.47 14.91
CA TRP A 147 13.08 2.17 15.62
C TRP A 147 12.91 3.64 15.23
N GLY A 148 14.01 4.36 14.93
CA GLY A 148 13.97 5.73 14.44
C GLY A 148 13.26 5.91 13.09
N ASN A 149 13.09 4.83 12.31
CA ASN A 149 12.38 4.86 11.03
C ASN A 149 10.87 4.62 11.16
N VAL A 150 10.35 4.44 12.38
CA VAL A 150 8.92 4.31 12.66
C VAL A 150 8.42 5.60 13.29
N ARG A 151 7.63 6.39 12.55
CA ARG A 151 7.05 7.65 13.02
C ARG A 151 5.56 7.48 13.27
N VAL A 152 5.08 7.95 14.41
CA VAL A 152 3.66 7.95 14.75
C VAL A 152 2.93 8.96 13.87
N SER A 153 1.90 8.52 13.15
CA SER A 153 1.12 9.38 12.23
C SER A 153 -0.25 9.78 12.78
N TYR A 154 -0.79 8.99 13.71
CA TYR A 154 -2.03 9.30 14.40
C TYR A 154 -2.07 8.63 15.76
N CYS A 155 -2.49 9.42 16.76
CA CYS A 155 -2.91 8.97 18.07
C CYS A 155 -4.29 9.57 18.37
N ARG A 156 -5.12 8.91 19.15
CA ARG A 156 -6.38 9.48 19.63
C ARG A 156 -6.14 10.39 20.84
N LYS A 157 -5.32 9.95 21.81
CA LYS A 157 -5.13 10.63 23.10
C LYS A 157 -3.82 11.43 23.15
N ASN A 158 -2.72 10.84 22.72
CA ASN A 158 -1.36 11.41 22.77
C ASN A 158 -1.01 12.21 21.50
N LYS A 159 -1.72 13.32 21.26
CA LYS A 159 -1.57 14.14 20.04
C LYS A 159 -0.19 14.78 19.88
N ASP A 160 0.47 15.06 20.99
CA ASP A 160 1.82 15.62 21.06
C ASP A 160 2.90 14.66 20.53
N LEU A 161 2.58 13.36 20.41
CA LEU A 161 3.50 12.36 19.87
C LEU A 161 3.40 12.19 18.35
N GLU A 162 2.38 12.77 17.71
CA GLU A 162 2.22 12.70 16.25
C GLU A 162 3.37 13.42 15.52
N GLY A 163 4.05 12.68 14.64
CA GLY A 163 5.21 13.12 13.86
C GLY A 163 6.55 12.69 14.46
N LYS A 164 6.58 12.21 15.71
CA LYS A 164 7.77 11.70 16.38
C LYS A 164 8.01 10.23 16.05
N SER A 165 9.27 9.84 16.04
CA SER A 165 9.69 8.44 15.96
C SER A 165 9.50 7.72 17.29
N LEU A 166 9.41 6.39 17.25
CA LEU A 166 9.35 5.59 18.48
C LEU A 166 10.60 5.80 19.35
N GLU A 167 11.76 6.01 18.74
CA GLU A 167 13.01 6.31 19.45
C GLU A 167 12.97 7.66 20.16
N GLU A 168 12.46 8.72 19.51
CA GLU A 168 12.25 10.02 20.16
C GLU A 168 11.23 9.94 21.31
N ILE A 169 10.15 9.18 21.13
CA ILE A 169 9.14 8.96 22.19
C ILE A 169 9.78 8.26 23.39
N ALA A 170 10.61 7.24 23.14
CA ALA A 170 11.32 6.51 24.19
C ALA A 170 12.28 7.43 24.95
N GLN A 171 13.04 8.27 24.23
CA GLN A 171 13.94 9.27 24.83
C GLN A 171 13.16 10.29 25.68
N MET A 172 12.03 10.79 25.19
CA MET A 172 11.16 11.72 25.94
C MET A 172 10.62 11.11 27.22
N ARG A 173 10.32 9.80 27.21
CA ARG A 173 9.74 9.07 28.34
C ARG A 173 10.80 8.46 29.28
N GLY A 174 12.07 8.43 28.87
CA GLY A 174 13.15 7.81 29.65
C GLY A 174 13.02 6.28 29.76
N VAL A 175 12.45 5.63 28.75
CA VAL A 175 12.22 4.18 28.72
C VAL A 175 12.86 3.54 27.49
N ASP A 176 12.92 2.21 27.47
CA ASP A 176 13.31 1.45 26.29
C ASP A 176 12.30 1.59 25.14
N THR A 177 12.76 1.55 23.89
CA THR A 177 11.92 1.83 22.73
C THR A 177 10.78 0.84 22.51
N ALA A 178 10.98 -0.44 22.83
CA ALA A 178 9.89 -1.42 22.77
C ALA A 178 8.86 -1.16 23.87
N GLU A 179 9.32 -0.77 25.07
CA GLU A 179 8.43 -0.38 26.17
C GLU A 179 7.60 0.86 25.81
N ALA A 180 8.21 1.87 25.17
CA ALA A 180 7.49 3.04 24.67
C ALA A 180 6.39 2.67 23.65
N LEU A 181 6.66 1.73 22.74
CA LEU A 181 5.64 1.20 21.82
C LEU A 181 4.49 0.52 22.59
N PHE A 182 4.79 -0.34 23.56
CA PHE A 182 3.78 -1.07 24.31
C PHE A 182 2.90 -0.12 25.14
N ASP A 183 3.51 0.84 25.82
CA ASP A 183 2.78 1.83 26.63
C ASP A 183 1.90 2.71 25.75
N LEU A 184 2.43 3.19 24.62
CA LEU A 184 1.64 3.96 23.66
C LEU A 184 0.45 3.16 23.13
N LEU A 185 0.63 1.87 22.80
CA LEU A 185 -0.48 1.01 22.37
C LEU A 185 -1.52 0.81 23.48
N ILE A 186 -1.10 0.71 24.74
CA ILE A 186 -2.03 0.62 25.88
C ILE A 186 -2.82 1.92 26.06
N GLU A 187 -2.12 3.05 26.05
CA GLU A 187 -2.73 4.37 26.20
C GLU A 187 -3.73 4.66 25.08
N GLU A 188 -3.42 4.26 23.85
CA GLU A 188 -4.26 4.49 22.66
C GLU A 188 -5.35 3.43 22.42
N ASP A 189 -5.56 2.49 23.35
CA ASP A 189 -6.49 1.37 23.20
C ASP A 189 -6.22 0.56 21.89
N ALA A 190 -4.93 0.44 21.53
CA ALA A 190 -4.42 -0.13 20.29
C ALA A 190 -4.89 0.58 19.00
N VAL A 191 -5.37 1.82 19.11
CA VAL A 191 -5.80 2.68 17.98
C VAL A 191 -4.76 3.77 17.71
N ALA A 192 -3.68 3.38 17.04
CA ALA A 192 -2.64 4.29 16.59
C ALA A 192 -2.06 3.84 15.25
N SER A 193 -1.59 4.78 14.43
CA SER A 193 -0.99 4.50 13.12
C SER A 193 0.41 5.09 12.98
N MET A 194 1.14 4.59 11.98
CA MET A 194 2.51 4.97 11.71
C MET A 194 2.78 5.24 10.23
N VAL A 195 3.86 5.97 9.99
CA VAL A 195 4.64 5.99 8.76
C VAL A 195 5.95 5.26 9.03
N ILE A 196 6.36 4.37 8.13
CA ILE A 196 7.54 3.53 8.32
C ILE A 196 8.47 3.59 7.11
N PHE A 197 9.72 4.03 7.32
CA PHE A 197 10.73 4.22 6.27
C PHE A 197 11.58 2.97 6.11
N HIS A 198 11.18 2.08 5.21
CA HIS A 198 11.82 0.75 5.09
C HIS A 198 12.13 0.30 3.65
N MET A 199 11.86 1.13 2.63
CA MET A 199 12.15 0.80 1.22
C MET A 199 13.32 1.61 0.69
N SER A 200 13.92 1.11 -0.39
CA SER A 200 14.87 1.84 -1.23
C SER A 200 14.13 2.60 -2.34
N GLU A 201 14.59 3.82 -2.64
CA GLU A 201 14.11 4.58 -3.81
C GLU A 201 14.39 3.83 -5.12
N GLU A 202 15.48 3.06 -5.19
CA GLU A 202 15.84 2.31 -6.39
C GLU A 202 14.91 1.12 -6.65
N ASP A 203 14.46 0.44 -5.60
CA ASP A 203 13.44 -0.60 -5.72
C ASP A 203 12.09 -0.01 -6.14
N VAL A 204 11.74 1.18 -5.62
CA VAL A 204 10.54 1.91 -6.08
C VAL A 204 10.62 2.18 -7.58
N ARG A 205 11.74 2.70 -8.09
CA ARG A 205 11.89 2.90 -9.55
C ARG A 205 11.86 1.59 -10.34
N THR A 206 12.51 0.54 -9.83
CA THR A 206 12.57 -0.76 -10.49
C THR A 206 11.17 -1.35 -10.67
N ILE A 207 10.38 -1.38 -9.59
CA ILE A 207 9.00 -1.87 -9.60
C ILE A 207 8.11 -0.99 -10.47
N MET A 208 8.24 0.33 -10.36
CA MET A 208 7.46 1.29 -11.17
C MET A 208 7.63 1.09 -12.67
N ARG A 209 8.84 0.73 -13.15
CA ARG A 209 9.10 0.48 -14.57
C ARG A 209 8.40 -0.76 -15.12
N HIS A 210 8.08 -1.72 -14.27
CA HIS A 210 7.60 -3.03 -14.72
C HIS A 210 6.21 -2.94 -15.36
N PRO A 211 5.96 -3.49 -16.56
CA PRO A 211 4.73 -3.26 -17.34
C PRO A 211 3.45 -3.78 -16.67
N ALA A 212 3.57 -4.77 -15.78
CA ALA A 212 2.44 -5.36 -15.03
C ALA A 212 2.11 -4.62 -13.71
N VAL A 213 2.80 -3.53 -13.40
CA VAL A 213 2.62 -2.76 -12.16
C VAL A 213 1.80 -1.49 -12.40
N ASN A 214 0.69 -1.38 -11.69
CA ASN A 214 -0.17 -0.20 -11.58
C ASN A 214 0.39 0.84 -10.61
N VAL A 215 -0.07 2.08 -10.74
CA VAL A 215 0.10 3.09 -9.69
C VAL A 215 -1.07 3.01 -8.71
N CYS A 216 -0.80 3.01 -7.41
CA CYS A 216 -1.80 3.13 -6.36
C CYS A 216 -1.46 4.25 -5.36
N THR A 217 -2.43 4.62 -4.51
CA THR A 217 -2.18 5.53 -3.39
C THR A 217 -1.85 4.79 -2.11
N ASP A 218 -2.59 3.70 -1.81
CA ASP A 218 -2.62 3.05 -0.50
C ASP A 218 -2.92 4.06 0.63
N GLY A 219 -3.68 5.11 0.35
CA GLY A 219 -3.93 6.21 1.28
C GLY A 219 -4.79 5.79 2.48
N LEU A 220 -4.37 6.17 3.70
CA LEU A 220 -5.15 6.00 4.93
C LEU A 220 -5.69 7.36 5.38
N ILE A 221 -7.01 7.53 5.47
CA ILE A 221 -7.67 8.79 5.81
C ILE A 221 -7.79 8.92 7.34
N LEU A 222 -6.67 9.13 8.03
CA LEU A 222 -6.60 9.32 9.48
C LEU A 222 -5.49 10.30 9.86
N GLY A 223 -5.74 11.15 10.86
CA GLY A 223 -4.71 11.99 11.51
C GLY A 223 -3.87 12.84 10.58
N LYS A 224 -2.54 12.78 10.76
CA LYS A 224 -1.54 13.26 9.80
C LYS A 224 -1.16 12.10 8.87
N PRO A 225 -1.85 11.91 7.74
CA PRO A 225 -1.69 10.73 6.91
C PRO A 225 -0.31 10.68 6.26
N HIS A 226 0.04 9.53 5.67
CA HIS A 226 1.17 9.48 4.75
C HIS A 226 0.88 10.35 3.50
N PRO A 227 1.86 11.13 2.97
CA PRO A 227 1.65 12.05 1.83
C PRO A 227 1.11 11.38 0.56
N ARG A 228 1.37 10.08 0.39
CA ARG A 228 0.75 9.21 -0.63
C ARG A 228 -0.76 9.36 -0.79
N LEU A 229 -1.49 9.71 0.28
CA LEU A 229 -2.94 9.95 0.19
C LEU A 229 -3.29 11.09 -0.78
N TYR A 230 -2.48 12.15 -0.84
CA TYR A 230 -2.76 13.35 -1.64
C TYR A 230 -1.85 13.46 -2.87
N GLY A 231 -0.65 12.87 -2.83
CA GLY A 231 0.38 13.14 -3.82
C GLY A 231 0.64 12.05 -4.85
N SER A 232 0.22 10.79 -4.65
CA SER A 232 0.77 9.67 -5.44
C SER A 232 0.73 9.85 -6.96
N PHE A 233 -0.44 10.12 -7.54
CA PHE A 233 -0.55 10.24 -9.00
C PHE A 233 0.25 11.43 -9.56
N ALA A 234 0.13 12.60 -8.93
CA ALA A 234 0.86 13.80 -9.33
C ALA A 234 2.38 13.64 -9.15
N ARG A 235 2.82 12.90 -8.13
CA ARG A 235 4.22 12.55 -7.91
C ARG A 235 4.78 11.71 -9.04
N VAL A 236 4.03 10.71 -9.52
CA VAL A 236 4.47 9.92 -10.68
C VAL A 236 4.62 10.82 -11.91
N LEU A 237 3.63 11.68 -12.20
CA LEU A 237 3.66 12.56 -13.37
C LEU A 237 4.75 13.64 -13.29
N GLY A 238 4.91 14.29 -12.15
CA GLY A 238 5.90 15.37 -11.97
C GLY A 238 7.30 14.82 -11.74
N ARG A 239 7.48 14.02 -10.70
CA ARG A 239 8.79 13.55 -10.29
C ARG A 239 9.30 12.41 -11.17
N TYR A 240 8.51 11.35 -11.34
CA TYR A 240 9.02 10.15 -12.02
C TYR A 240 8.94 10.20 -13.55
N VAL A 241 8.05 10.99 -14.14
CA VAL A 241 7.98 11.20 -15.59
C VAL A 241 8.79 12.43 -16.00
N ARG A 242 8.43 13.64 -15.54
CA ARG A 242 9.07 14.88 -16.02
C ARG A 242 10.50 15.04 -15.51
N GLU A 243 10.75 14.87 -14.21
CA GLU A 243 12.06 15.16 -13.61
C GLU A 243 13.05 14.00 -13.74
N GLU A 244 12.67 12.79 -13.32
CA GLU A 244 13.58 11.64 -13.25
C GLU A 244 13.54 10.74 -14.49
N ARG A 245 12.55 10.92 -15.38
CA ARG A 245 12.40 10.14 -16.65
C ARG A 245 12.43 8.62 -16.44
N VAL A 246 11.82 8.15 -15.35
CA VAL A 246 11.67 6.73 -15.04
C VAL A 246 10.65 6.06 -15.95
N LEU A 247 9.60 6.80 -16.32
CA LEU A 247 8.55 6.39 -17.26
C LEU A 247 8.37 7.46 -18.34
N THR A 248 7.84 7.07 -19.50
CA THR A 248 7.23 8.04 -20.42
C THR A 248 5.87 8.50 -19.88
N LEU A 249 5.36 9.62 -20.39
CA LEU A 249 4.05 10.14 -19.96
C LEU A 249 2.93 9.16 -20.32
N GLU A 250 2.98 8.55 -21.49
CA GLU A 250 1.99 7.61 -21.99
C GLU A 250 1.95 6.33 -21.15
N GLU A 251 3.11 5.77 -20.79
CA GLU A 251 3.16 4.59 -19.94
C GLU A 251 2.68 4.92 -18.52
N ALA A 252 3.03 6.08 -17.97
CA ALA A 252 2.49 6.53 -16.68
C ALA A 252 0.96 6.66 -16.71
N VAL A 253 0.40 7.30 -17.75
CA VAL A 253 -1.06 7.41 -17.93
C VAL A 253 -1.69 6.02 -18.06
N ARG A 254 -1.11 5.11 -18.85
CA ARG A 254 -1.58 3.72 -19.01
C ARG A 254 -1.66 2.99 -17.67
N LYS A 255 -0.61 3.11 -16.84
CA LYS A 255 -0.52 2.52 -15.49
C LYS A 255 -1.51 3.09 -14.47
N MET A 256 -2.10 4.24 -14.76
CA MET A 256 -3.09 4.93 -13.91
C MET A 256 -4.53 4.82 -14.46
N THR A 257 -4.71 4.32 -15.69
CA THR A 257 -6.00 4.34 -16.39
C THR A 257 -6.36 2.97 -16.98
N SER A 258 -5.85 2.63 -18.15
CA SER A 258 -6.27 1.42 -18.87
C SER A 258 -5.79 0.12 -18.22
N LEU A 259 -4.60 0.09 -17.61
CA LEU A 259 -4.12 -1.10 -16.91
C LEU A 259 -4.97 -1.45 -15.66
N PRO A 260 -5.29 -0.52 -14.73
CA PRO A 260 -6.20 -0.83 -13.64
C PRO A 260 -7.63 -1.09 -14.12
N ALA A 261 -8.13 -0.41 -15.16
CA ALA A 261 -9.44 -0.69 -15.75
C ALA A 261 -9.53 -2.13 -16.29
N GLN A 262 -8.51 -2.59 -17.02
CA GLN A 262 -8.39 -3.95 -17.51
C GLN A 262 -8.36 -4.96 -16.35
N ARG A 263 -7.57 -4.70 -15.31
CA ARG A 263 -7.47 -5.57 -14.11
C ARG A 263 -8.82 -5.74 -13.42
N LEU A 264 -9.56 -4.65 -13.25
CA LEU A 264 -10.87 -4.64 -12.60
C LEU A 264 -11.99 -5.17 -13.52
N GLY A 265 -11.75 -5.28 -14.82
CA GLY A 265 -12.73 -5.72 -15.81
C GLY A 265 -13.74 -4.63 -16.18
N LEU A 266 -13.29 -3.37 -16.19
CA LEU A 266 -14.06 -2.20 -16.58
C LEU A 266 -13.86 -1.93 -18.08
N ALA A 267 -14.76 -2.44 -18.91
CA ALA A 267 -14.62 -2.35 -20.37
C ALA A 267 -14.97 -0.96 -20.96
N ASP A 268 -15.64 -0.11 -20.17
CA ASP A 268 -16.21 1.17 -20.56
C ASP A 268 -15.44 2.38 -19.98
N ARG A 269 -14.27 2.15 -19.38
CA ARG A 269 -13.44 3.15 -18.68
C ARG A 269 -11.94 2.93 -18.91
N GLY A 270 -11.15 3.93 -18.56
CA GLY A 270 -9.68 3.87 -18.57
C GLY A 270 -9.03 4.17 -19.91
N LEU A 271 -9.80 4.48 -20.94
CA LEU A 271 -9.33 4.92 -22.27
C LEU A 271 -10.19 6.12 -22.72
N ILE A 272 -9.64 6.97 -23.60
CA ILE A 272 -10.39 8.04 -24.27
C ILE A 272 -10.77 7.52 -25.65
N ALA A 273 -12.05 7.15 -25.80
CA ALA A 273 -12.62 6.69 -27.05
C ALA A 273 -14.13 6.97 -27.09
N GLU A 274 -14.71 7.03 -28.28
CA GLU A 274 -16.16 7.15 -28.45
C GLU A 274 -16.89 5.97 -27.78
N GLY A 275 -18.01 6.26 -27.12
CA GLY A 275 -18.81 5.26 -26.38
C GLY A 275 -18.31 4.92 -24.98
N MET A 276 -17.16 5.43 -24.54
CA MET A 276 -16.68 5.26 -23.17
C MET A 276 -17.22 6.32 -22.20
N TYR A 277 -17.22 6.02 -20.91
CA TYR A 277 -17.53 7.00 -19.89
C TYR A 277 -16.53 8.15 -19.91
N ALA A 278 -17.05 9.38 -19.81
CA ALA A 278 -16.25 10.59 -19.73
C ALA A 278 -15.66 10.78 -18.32
N ASP A 279 -14.73 9.90 -17.96
CA ASP A 279 -13.82 10.03 -16.82
C ASP A 279 -12.49 10.60 -17.32
N ILE A 280 -12.31 11.92 -17.18
CA ILE A 280 -11.21 12.64 -17.83
C ILE A 280 -10.50 13.50 -16.80
N THR A 281 -9.17 13.44 -16.79
CA THR A 281 -8.33 14.38 -16.03
C THR A 281 -7.56 15.25 -17.02
N ILE A 282 -7.67 16.57 -16.87
CA ILE A 282 -6.91 17.57 -17.63
C ILE A 282 -5.85 18.14 -16.69
N PHE A 283 -4.59 17.97 -17.05
CA PHE A 283 -3.46 18.46 -16.27
C PHE A 283 -2.39 19.06 -17.17
N ASP A 284 -1.58 19.95 -16.62
CA ASP A 284 -0.42 20.52 -17.31
C ASP A 284 0.82 19.65 -17.03
N PRO A 285 1.37 18.97 -18.06
CA PRO A 285 2.54 18.11 -17.89
C PRO A 285 3.80 18.87 -17.46
N GLN A 286 3.87 20.19 -17.68
CA GLN A 286 5.03 21.00 -17.28
C GLN A 286 5.02 21.37 -15.80
N SER A 287 3.84 21.46 -15.17
CA SER A 287 3.70 21.93 -13.78
C SER A 287 3.16 20.88 -12.81
N VAL A 288 2.54 19.79 -13.27
CA VAL A 288 1.96 18.75 -12.38
C VAL A 288 2.98 18.22 -11.37
N ILE A 289 2.66 18.27 -10.08
CA ILE A 289 3.55 17.81 -9.01
C ILE A 289 2.78 17.58 -7.70
N ASP A 290 3.25 16.65 -6.86
CA ASP A 290 2.80 16.52 -5.48
C ASP A 290 3.33 17.66 -4.60
N ARG A 291 2.46 18.22 -3.77
CA ARG A 291 2.86 19.16 -2.69
C ARG A 291 2.93 18.49 -1.32
N ALA A 292 2.20 17.39 -1.13
CA ALA A 292 2.15 16.66 0.13
C ALA A 292 3.53 16.16 0.57
N THR A 293 3.95 16.55 1.77
CA THR A 293 5.20 16.12 2.42
C THR A 293 4.91 15.27 3.65
N PHE A 294 5.93 14.67 4.29
CA PHE A 294 5.71 13.95 5.55
C PHE A 294 5.35 14.89 6.70
N GLU A 295 5.81 16.14 6.62
CA GLU A 295 5.59 17.19 7.61
C GLU A 295 4.20 17.84 7.42
N VAL A 296 3.81 18.07 6.17
CA VAL A 296 2.51 18.65 5.78
C VAL A 296 1.85 17.75 4.73
N PRO A 297 1.21 16.63 5.14
CA PRO A 297 0.76 15.60 4.21
C PRO A 297 -0.59 15.89 3.54
N GLN A 298 -1.36 16.85 4.04
CA GLN A 298 -2.69 17.19 3.53
C GLN A 298 -2.63 18.39 2.58
N GLN A 299 -1.87 18.25 1.50
CA GLN A 299 -1.73 19.29 0.47
C GLN A 299 -2.14 18.72 -0.88
N TYR A 300 -3.09 19.38 -1.53
CA TYR A 300 -3.50 19.01 -2.88
C TYR A 300 -2.35 19.19 -3.88
N PRO A 301 -2.29 18.35 -4.92
CA PRO A 301 -1.28 18.49 -5.97
C PRO A 301 -1.53 19.74 -6.81
N GLU A 302 -0.48 20.22 -7.47
CA GLU A 302 -0.58 21.29 -8.46
C GLU A 302 -0.64 20.72 -9.88
N GLY A 303 -1.04 21.56 -10.84
CA GLY A 303 -1.09 21.24 -12.26
C GLY A 303 -2.28 20.37 -12.70
N ILE A 304 -3.12 19.89 -11.79
CA ILE A 304 -4.41 19.26 -12.14
C ILE A 304 -5.46 20.35 -12.31
N ARG A 305 -5.93 20.58 -13.54
CA ARG A 305 -6.86 21.67 -13.86
C ARG A 305 -8.32 21.22 -13.78
N TYR A 306 -8.65 20.11 -14.42
CA TYR A 306 -10.01 19.58 -14.41
C TYR A 306 -10.04 18.09 -14.12
N VAL A 307 -11.05 17.66 -13.38
CA VAL A 307 -11.42 16.24 -13.24
C VAL A 307 -12.90 16.14 -13.56
N ILE A 308 -13.23 15.30 -14.53
CA ILE A 308 -14.57 15.02 -15.00
C ILE A 308 -14.85 13.57 -14.64
N VAL A 309 -15.99 13.32 -13.99
CA VAL A 309 -16.43 11.97 -13.62
C VAL A 309 -17.80 11.75 -14.23
N ASN A 310 -17.95 10.70 -15.04
CA ASN A 310 -19.19 10.42 -15.76
C ASN A 310 -19.76 11.63 -16.54
N GLY A 311 -18.88 12.45 -17.12
CA GLY A 311 -19.27 13.65 -17.88
C GLY A 311 -19.56 14.90 -17.04
N VAL A 312 -19.43 14.83 -15.71
CA VAL A 312 -19.66 15.95 -14.79
C VAL A 312 -18.34 16.47 -14.24
N VAL A 313 -18.08 17.77 -14.42
CA VAL A 313 -16.92 18.45 -13.79
C VAL A 313 -17.03 18.30 -12.27
N THR A 314 -15.98 17.79 -11.66
CA THR A 314 -15.88 17.51 -10.21
C THR A 314 -14.72 18.28 -9.58
N VAL A 315 -13.67 18.54 -10.35
CA VAL A 315 -12.62 19.52 -10.05
C VAL A 315 -12.62 20.57 -11.16
N ASP A 316 -12.72 21.85 -10.80
CA ASP A 316 -12.69 23.00 -11.71
C ASP A 316 -11.52 23.93 -11.32
N ASN A 317 -10.60 24.15 -12.26
CA ASN A 317 -9.36 24.92 -12.07
C ASN A 317 -8.61 24.56 -10.77
N GLY A 318 -8.50 23.26 -10.46
CA GLY A 318 -7.79 22.73 -9.30
C GLY A 318 -8.61 22.69 -8.00
N GLU A 319 -9.84 23.20 -7.99
CA GLU A 319 -10.72 23.18 -6.82
C GLU A 319 -11.81 22.13 -6.94
N HIS A 320 -12.00 21.31 -5.90
CA HIS A 320 -13.07 20.30 -5.87
C HIS A 320 -14.43 20.96 -5.59
N ILE A 321 -15.32 20.98 -6.59
CA ILE A 321 -16.62 21.69 -6.52
C ILE A 321 -17.75 20.88 -5.87
N LYS A 322 -17.42 19.76 -5.22
CA LYS A 322 -18.34 18.89 -4.46
C LYS A 322 -19.42 18.19 -5.31
N ALA A 323 -19.26 18.13 -6.62
CA ALA A 323 -20.10 17.27 -7.47
C ALA A 323 -19.87 15.79 -7.13
N LEU A 324 -20.95 15.03 -6.94
CA LEU A 324 -20.90 13.61 -6.58
C LEU A 324 -21.37 12.73 -7.74
N ALA A 325 -20.63 12.75 -8.84
CA ALA A 325 -21.00 12.04 -10.06
C ALA A 325 -20.57 10.56 -10.08
N GLY A 326 -20.09 10.02 -8.96
CA GLY A 326 -19.64 8.63 -8.85
C GLY A 326 -20.77 7.60 -9.01
N ARG A 327 -20.41 6.39 -9.46
CA ARG A 327 -21.32 5.25 -9.59
C ARG A 327 -20.69 4.00 -8.98
N VAL A 328 -21.52 3.11 -8.45
CA VAL A 328 -21.08 1.76 -8.05
C VAL A 328 -20.76 0.98 -9.32
N LEU A 329 -19.51 0.53 -9.46
CA LEU A 329 -19.06 -0.25 -10.60
C LEU A 329 -19.35 -1.73 -10.36
N ARG A 330 -20.02 -2.38 -11.32
CA ARG A 330 -20.33 -3.82 -11.28
C ARG A 330 -19.61 -4.51 -12.41
N LYS A 331 -18.93 -5.61 -12.09
CA LYS A 331 -18.22 -6.41 -13.09
C LYS A 331 -19.24 -7.08 -14.04
N GLY A 332 -19.04 -6.92 -15.35
CA GLY A 332 -19.82 -7.62 -16.38
C GLY A 332 -21.26 -7.12 -16.62
N VAL A 333 -21.66 -5.98 -16.06
CA VAL A 333 -22.90 -5.31 -16.47
C VAL A 333 -22.55 -4.26 -17.50
N THR A 334 -22.62 -4.62 -18.79
CA THR A 334 -22.85 -3.62 -19.83
C THR A 334 -24.17 -2.95 -19.49
N LEU A 335 -24.16 -1.66 -19.17
CA LEU A 335 -25.42 -0.94 -19.02
C LEU A 335 -26.14 -1.01 -20.36
N SER A 336 -27.30 -1.66 -20.34
CA SER A 336 -28.20 -1.72 -21.48
C SER A 336 -28.70 -0.31 -21.80
N SER A 337 -28.51 0.06 -23.08
CA SER A 337 -29.02 1.23 -23.81
C SER A 337 -28.68 2.61 -23.28
#